data_AF-A0A0H5A7N6-F1
#
_entry.id   AF-A0A0H5A7N6-F1
#
_cell.length_a   1.000
_cell.length_b   1.000
_cell.length_c   1.000
_cell.angle_alpha   90.00
_cell.angle_beta   90.00
_cell.angle_gamma   90.00
#
_symmetry.space_group_name_H-M   'P 1'
#
loop_
_entity.id
_entity.type
_entity.pdbx_description
1 polymer ?
#
loop_
_entity_poly.entity_id
_entity_poly.type
_entity_poly.pdbx_seq_one_letter_code
_entity_poly.pdbx_strand_id
1 'polypeptide(L)'
;MNTIGKALTGTLLALSITNAFAATGDVEHNTQAFLDALNAGTGKPIEQLTPKDARAVLTGAQAGVKLTLPKADVSQKTIQVDGKPLDLTIVRPAGVKGTLPVFMFFHGGGWVLGDYPTHERLVRDLVAGSGAVAVFVNYTPSPEAHYPVAINQAYGATKWVAEHGKEINVDGKRLAVAGNSVGGNMAAVVSLMAKDKGTPAIKFQLLLWPVTDASFDTGSYNEYAEGHFLTRNMMKWFWDNYTTDANQRAEIYASPLRATPAQLKGLPPALIQTAGADVLRDEGEAYARKLDQAGVPVTAVRYNGMIHDYGLLNVVSQVPAVRSALLQASDELKQHLK
;
A
#
# COMPACT_ATOMS: atom_id res chain seq x y z
N MET A 1 19.95 73.73 33.46
CA MET A 1 20.42 74.28 32.17
C MET A 1 21.35 73.26 31.52
N ASN A 2 21.13 73.01 30.23
CA ASN A 2 21.90 72.25 29.23
C ASN A 2 21.96 70.71 29.39
N THR A 3 21.12 69.92 28.71
CA THR A 3 20.97 69.56 27.27
C THR A 3 21.83 68.39 26.78
N ILE A 4 21.13 67.26 26.57
CA ILE A 4 21.10 66.38 25.38
C ILE A 4 22.43 65.79 24.87
N GLY A 5 22.47 64.45 24.80
CA GLY A 5 23.34 63.69 23.90
C GLY A 5 23.04 62.19 23.93
N LYS A 6 22.29 61.69 22.94
CA LYS A 6 21.89 60.30 22.73
C LYS A 6 23.08 59.39 22.40
N ALA A 7 23.05 58.13 22.83
CA ALA A 7 23.47 56.99 22.01
C ALA A 7 22.80 55.70 22.53
N LEU A 8 21.77 55.25 21.79
CA LEU A 8 21.26 53.88 21.83
C LEU A 8 22.39 52.93 21.38
N THR A 9 22.78 51.98 22.21
CA THR A 9 23.46 50.76 21.76
C THR A 9 22.49 49.61 21.96
N GLY A 10 21.73 49.32 20.89
CA GLY A 10 20.93 48.11 20.79
C GLY A 10 21.86 46.93 20.55
N THR A 11 22.01 46.06 21.54
CA THR A 11 22.68 44.77 21.36
C THR A 11 21.70 43.83 20.65
N LEU A 12 21.89 43.68 19.35
CA LEU A 12 21.24 42.65 18.53
C LEU A 12 21.74 41.28 19.03
N LEU A 13 20.90 40.54 19.76
CA LEU A 13 21.16 39.13 20.05
C LEU A 13 20.95 38.36 18.74
N ALA A 14 22.03 38.18 17.97
CA ALA A 14 22.02 37.33 16.80
C ALA A 14 21.78 35.87 17.25
N LEU A 15 20.55 35.39 17.06
CA LEU A 15 20.24 33.97 17.08
C LEU A 15 21.00 33.32 15.93
N SER A 16 22.15 32.73 16.24
CA SER A 16 22.83 31.78 15.37
C SER A 16 21.95 30.54 15.27
N ILE A 17 21.04 30.52 14.29
CA ILE A 17 20.41 29.29 13.83
C ILE A 17 21.53 28.49 13.18
N THR A 18 22.14 27.60 13.95
CA THR A 18 22.98 26.55 13.39
C THR A 18 22.07 25.71 12.49
N ASN A 19 22.24 25.85 11.17
CA ASN A 19 21.76 24.88 10.20
C ASN A 19 22.31 23.52 10.62
N ALA A 20 21.48 22.74 11.33
CA ALA A 20 21.78 21.35 11.59
C ALA A 20 21.92 20.68 10.21
N PHE A 21 23.09 20.10 9.98
CA PHE A 21 23.52 19.48 8.74
C PHE A 21 22.40 18.66 8.10
N ALA A 22 22.00 19.04 6.88
CA ALA A 22 21.28 18.16 5.98
C ALA A 22 22.19 16.94 5.74
N ALA A 23 21.74 15.76 6.16
CA ALA A 23 22.33 14.54 5.65
C ALA A 23 22.14 14.56 4.12
N THR A 24 23.23 14.48 3.37
CA THR A 24 23.17 14.35 1.92
C THR A 24 22.63 12.96 1.60
N GLY A 25 21.36 12.88 1.18
CA GLY A 25 20.66 11.70 0.66
C GLY A 25 19.47 11.25 1.53
N ASP A 26 18.25 11.46 1.05
CA ASP A 26 17.00 11.06 1.73
C ASP A 26 16.60 9.58 1.49
N VAL A 27 17.43 8.84 0.76
CA VAL A 27 17.18 7.46 0.31
C VAL A 27 18.27 6.53 0.87
N GLU A 28 17.86 5.33 1.29
CA GLU A 28 18.76 4.28 1.76
C GLU A 28 19.73 3.85 0.64
N HIS A 29 21.02 3.65 0.96
CA HIS A 29 22.08 3.52 -0.04
C HIS A 29 21.91 2.38 -1.07
N ASN A 30 21.36 1.21 -0.71
CA ASN A 30 21.09 0.15 -1.70
C ASN A 30 19.90 0.49 -2.60
N THR A 31 18.90 1.15 -2.03
CA THR A 31 17.75 1.70 -2.76
C THR A 31 18.19 2.82 -3.70
N GLN A 32 19.12 3.69 -3.26
CA GLN A 32 19.73 4.72 -4.11
C GLN A 32 20.49 4.09 -5.28
N ALA A 33 21.31 3.06 -5.04
CA ALA A 33 22.01 2.36 -6.11
C ALA A 33 21.04 1.73 -7.13
N PHE A 34 19.89 1.22 -6.67
CA PHE A 34 18.82 0.77 -7.55
C PHE A 34 18.21 1.92 -8.38
N LEU A 35 17.89 3.05 -7.75
CA LEU A 35 17.37 4.23 -8.45
C LEU A 35 18.36 4.75 -9.49
N ASP A 36 19.65 4.83 -9.16
CA ASP A 36 20.69 5.29 -10.09
C ASP A 36 20.77 4.38 -11.32
N ALA A 37 20.73 3.06 -11.12
CA ALA A 37 20.72 2.08 -12.22
C ALA A 37 19.44 2.18 -13.07
N LEU A 38 18.28 2.37 -12.44
CA LEU A 38 17.00 2.54 -13.13
C LEU A 38 16.97 3.84 -13.95
N ASN A 39 17.37 4.95 -13.35
CA ASN A 39 17.34 6.29 -13.94
C ASN A 39 18.41 6.49 -15.03
N ALA A 40 19.48 5.69 -15.02
CA ALA A 40 20.45 5.62 -16.12
C ALA A 40 19.91 4.89 -17.37
N GLY A 41 18.79 4.17 -17.25
CA GLY A 41 18.15 3.49 -18.38
C GLY A 41 17.54 4.48 -19.38
N THR A 42 17.60 4.15 -20.68
CA THR A 42 16.98 4.95 -21.76
C THR A 42 15.57 4.47 -22.12
N GLY A 43 14.91 3.75 -21.21
CA GLY A 43 13.55 3.24 -21.40
C GLY A 43 12.53 4.37 -21.48
N LYS A 44 11.42 4.13 -22.17
CA LYS A 44 10.29 5.07 -22.14
C LYS A 44 9.64 5.08 -20.74
N PRO A 45 9.14 6.23 -20.26
CA PRO A 45 8.30 6.26 -19.06
C PRO A 45 7.14 5.27 -19.13
N ILE A 46 6.78 4.64 -18.01
CA ILE A 46 5.76 3.57 -17.97
C ILE A 46 4.41 4.06 -18.51
N GLU A 47 4.04 5.31 -18.20
CA GLU A 47 2.80 5.94 -18.66
C GLU A 47 2.73 6.17 -20.17
N GLN A 48 3.83 5.98 -20.90
CA GLN A 48 3.89 6.06 -22.36
C GLN A 48 3.86 4.67 -23.03
N LEU A 49 3.81 3.59 -22.24
CA LEU A 49 3.72 2.22 -22.73
C LEU A 49 2.26 1.78 -22.90
N THR A 50 2.04 0.73 -23.69
CA THR A 50 0.76 0.02 -23.64
C THR A 50 0.61 -0.68 -22.28
N PRO A 51 -0.62 -0.92 -21.77
CA PRO A 51 -0.82 -1.70 -20.55
C PRO A 51 -0.09 -3.05 -20.54
N LYS A 52 -0.06 -3.74 -21.70
CA LYS A 52 0.66 -5.00 -21.88
C LYS A 52 2.17 -4.84 -21.66
N ASP A 53 2.78 -3.83 -22.27
CA ASP A 53 4.22 -3.62 -22.16
C ASP A 53 4.59 -3.11 -20.76
N ALA A 54 3.77 -2.24 -20.16
CA ALA A 54 3.92 -1.80 -18.77
C ALA A 54 3.90 -2.99 -17.79
N ARG A 55 2.94 -3.92 -17.94
CA ARG A 55 2.89 -5.16 -17.16
C ARG A 55 4.18 -5.97 -17.30
N ALA A 56 4.68 -6.12 -18.53
CA ALA A 56 5.91 -6.86 -18.80
C ALA A 56 7.15 -6.26 -18.12
N VAL A 57 7.20 -4.92 -17.94
CA VAL A 57 8.27 -4.26 -17.18
C VAL A 57 8.29 -4.76 -15.74
N LEU A 58 7.15 -4.77 -15.04
CA LEU A 58 7.08 -5.25 -13.66
C LEU A 58 7.39 -6.76 -13.57
N THR A 59 6.83 -7.57 -14.47
CA THR A 59 7.12 -9.01 -14.54
C THR A 59 8.61 -9.27 -14.72
N GLY A 60 9.25 -8.59 -15.68
CA GLY A 60 10.67 -8.72 -15.96
C GLY A 60 11.55 -8.28 -14.79
N ALA A 61 11.23 -7.14 -14.17
CA ALA A 61 11.95 -6.63 -13.00
C ALA A 61 11.90 -7.62 -11.81
N GLN A 62 10.71 -8.18 -11.53
CA GLN A 62 10.55 -9.15 -10.43
C GLN A 62 11.25 -10.48 -10.73
N ALA A 63 11.18 -10.98 -11.97
CA ALA A 63 11.82 -12.23 -12.39
C ALA A 63 13.36 -12.12 -12.54
N GLY A 64 13.88 -10.91 -12.76
CA GLY A 64 15.31 -10.65 -12.91
C GLY A 64 16.13 -10.87 -11.63
N VAL A 65 15.47 -11.00 -10.48
CA VAL A 65 16.13 -11.21 -9.19
C VAL A 65 15.93 -12.66 -8.73
N LYS A 66 17.02 -13.39 -8.58
CA LYS A 66 16.99 -14.76 -8.05
C LYS A 66 16.82 -14.74 -6.54
N LEU A 67 15.66 -15.13 -6.05
CA LEU A 67 15.34 -15.22 -4.63
C LEU A 67 14.99 -16.66 -4.22
N THR A 68 15.39 -17.05 -3.03
CA THR A 68 14.80 -18.19 -2.34
C THR A 68 13.53 -17.72 -1.65
N LEU A 69 12.37 -18.08 -2.20
CA LEU A 69 11.09 -17.71 -1.62
C LEU A 69 10.84 -18.47 -0.31
N PRO A 70 10.19 -17.84 0.69
CA PRO A 70 9.67 -18.57 1.84
C PRO A 70 8.80 -19.74 1.37
N LYS A 71 8.92 -20.89 2.04
CA LYS A 71 8.15 -22.08 1.70
C LYS A 71 6.66 -21.81 1.98
N ALA A 72 5.82 -22.09 0.99
CA ALA A 72 4.38 -21.99 1.10
C ALA A 72 3.71 -23.08 0.25
N ASP A 73 2.56 -23.57 0.71
CA ASP A 73 1.65 -24.39 -0.09
C ASP A 73 0.72 -23.43 -0.86
N VAL A 74 0.80 -23.43 -2.18
CA VAL A 74 0.03 -22.52 -3.06
C VAL A 74 -1.01 -23.31 -3.83
N SER A 75 -2.26 -22.87 -3.81
CA SER A 75 -3.35 -23.45 -4.58
C SER A 75 -4.26 -22.38 -5.20
N GLN A 76 -5.12 -22.80 -6.12
CA GLN A 76 -6.10 -21.91 -6.76
C GLN A 76 -7.53 -22.35 -6.40
N LYS A 77 -8.44 -21.37 -6.34
CA LYS A 77 -9.88 -21.58 -6.17
C LYS A 77 -10.63 -20.53 -6.96
N THR A 78 -11.49 -20.96 -7.88
CA THR A 78 -12.47 -20.08 -8.51
C THR A 78 -13.73 -20.03 -7.66
N ILE A 79 -14.20 -18.82 -7.36
CA ILE A 79 -15.45 -18.56 -6.64
C ILE A 79 -16.44 -17.82 -7.54
N GLN A 80 -17.68 -17.67 -7.10
CA GLN A 80 -18.68 -16.85 -7.80
C GLN A 80 -18.93 -15.57 -6.99
N VAL A 81 -18.70 -14.41 -7.61
CA VAL A 81 -19.02 -13.10 -7.06
C VAL A 81 -19.97 -12.41 -8.03
N ASP A 82 -21.17 -12.09 -7.56
CA ASP A 82 -22.25 -11.49 -8.36
C ASP A 82 -22.52 -12.25 -9.68
N GLY A 83 -22.49 -13.59 -9.60
CA GLY A 83 -22.72 -14.47 -10.74
C GLY A 83 -21.57 -14.55 -11.75
N LYS A 84 -20.40 -13.97 -11.46
CA LYS A 84 -19.19 -14.05 -12.30
C LYS A 84 -18.08 -14.83 -11.59
N PRO A 85 -17.29 -15.62 -12.35
CA PRO A 85 -16.14 -16.31 -11.80
C PRO A 85 -15.08 -15.30 -11.36
N LEU A 86 -14.47 -15.55 -10.21
CA LEU A 86 -13.32 -14.80 -9.70
C LEU A 86 -12.28 -15.79 -9.17
N ASP A 87 -11.07 -15.72 -9.69
CA ASP A 87 -9.98 -16.59 -9.30
C ASP A 87 -9.26 -16.07 -8.06
N LEU A 88 -9.00 -16.97 -7.12
CA LEU A 88 -8.24 -16.72 -5.92
C LEU A 88 -6.96 -17.56 -5.94
N THR A 89 -5.85 -16.97 -5.52
CA THR A 89 -4.63 -17.71 -5.20
C THR A 89 -4.50 -17.78 -3.68
N ILE A 90 -4.48 -19.01 -3.16
CA ILE A 90 -4.43 -19.27 -1.72
C ILE A 90 -2.99 -19.63 -1.37
N VAL A 91 -2.37 -18.84 -0.50
CA VAL A 91 -0.99 -19.05 -0.04
C VAL A 91 -1.01 -19.41 1.43
N ARG A 92 -0.59 -20.63 1.75
CA ARG A 92 -0.64 -21.20 3.09
C ARG A 92 0.78 -21.46 3.62
N PRO A 93 1.04 -21.26 4.94
CA PRO A 93 2.31 -21.68 5.53
C PRO A 93 2.57 -23.17 5.29
N ALA A 94 3.73 -23.50 4.71
CA ALA A 94 4.03 -24.84 4.25
C ALA A 94 3.94 -25.89 5.37
N GLY A 95 3.22 -26.99 5.11
CA GLY A 95 3.16 -28.14 6.02
C GLY A 95 2.29 -27.95 7.27
N VAL A 96 1.75 -26.76 7.51
CA VAL A 96 0.88 -26.49 8.68
C VAL A 96 -0.51 -27.09 8.45
N LYS A 97 -0.96 -27.95 9.38
CA LYS A 97 -2.29 -28.60 9.35
C LYS A 97 -3.31 -27.83 10.19
N GLY A 98 -4.60 -28.14 9.99
CA GLY A 98 -5.72 -27.53 10.73
C GLY A 98 -6.20 -26.20 10.15
N THR A 99 -7.22 -25.60 10.76
CA THR A 99 -7.83 -24.35 10.30
C THR A 99 -7.01 -23.15 10.77
N LEU A 100 -6.62 -22.27 9.85
CA LEU A 100 -5.78 -21.09 10.13
C LEU A 100 -6.57 -19.78 9.99
N PRO A 101 -6.15 -18.68 10.62
CA PRO A 101 -6.69 -17.37 10.30
C PRO A 101 -6.30 -16.96 8.87
N VAL A 102 -6.97 -15.94 8.35
CA VAL A 102 -6.83 -15.50 6.96
C VAL A 102 -6.69 -13.99 6.85
N PHE A 103 -5.91 -13.54 5.88
CA PHE A 103 -5.97 -12.18 5.39
C PHE A 103 -6.21 -12.18 3.89
N MET A 104 -7.09 -11.29 3.43
CA MET A 104 -7.21 -10.99 2.01
C MET A 104 -5.98 -10.19 1.59
N PHE A 105 -5.43 -10.48 0.41
CA PHE A 105 -4.36 -9.68 -0.17
C PHE A 105 -4.82 -9.08 -1.50
N PHE A 106 -4.83 -7.76 -1.55
CA PHE A 106 -5.11 -6.98 -2.75
C PHE A 106 -3.80 -6.39 -3.25
N HIS A 107 -3.44 -6.70 -4.49
CA HIS A 107 -2.13 -6.35 -5.02
C HIS A 107 -2.05 -4.91 -5.51
N GLY A 108 -0.84 -4.37 -5.51
CA GLY A 108 -0.50 -3.08 -6.09
C GLY A 108 -0.27 -3.15 -7.60
N GLY A 109 0.30 -2.08 -8.15
CA GLY A 109 0.55 -1.94 -9.59
C GLY A 109 -0.33 -0.91 -10.30
N GLY A 110 -0.88 0.08 -9.57
CA GLY A 110 -1.59 1.19 -10.22
C GLY A 110 -2.87 0.76 -10.96
N TRP A 111 -3.51 -0.32 -10.51
CA TRP A 111 -4.65 -1.02 -11.13
C TRP A 111 -4.36 -1.64 -12.52
N VAL A 112 -3.34 -1.15 -13.22
CA VAL A 112 -2.96 -1.61 -14.56
C VAL A 112 -1.99 -2.77 -14.53
N LEU A 113 -1.04 -2.76 -13.60
CA LEU A 113 0.00 -3.76 -13.44
C LEU A 113 -0.32 -4.71 -12.28
N GLY A 114 0.55 -5.70 -12.13
CA GLY A 114 0.55 -6.61 -11.01
C GLY A 114 -0.32 -7.84 -11.27
N ASP A 115 0.11 -8.92 -10.65
CA ASP A 115 -0.53 -10.23 -10.61
C ASP A 115 0.06 -11.02 -9.44
N TYR A 116 -0.39 -12.27 -9.25
CA TYR A 116 0.16 -13.10 -8.19
C TYR A 116 1.68 -13.33 -8.32
N PRO A 117 2.23 -13.76 -9.49
CA PRO A 117 3.69 -13.96 -9.63
C PRO A 117 4.55 -12.74 -9.27
N THR A 118 4.13 -11.53 -9.67
CA THR A 118 4.88 -10.30 -9.34
C THR A 118 4.86 -9.98 -7.84
N HIS A 119 3.83 -10.39 -7.11
CA HIS A 119 3.68 -10.13 -5.68
C HIS A 119 4.02 -11.34 -4.80
N GLU A 120 4.32 -12.50 -5.40
CA GLU A 120 4.42 -13.78 -4.70
C GLU A 120 5.40 -13.74 -3.52
N ARG A 121 6.56 -13.10 -3.71
CA ARG A 121 7.55 -12.97 -2.63
C ARG A 121 7.02 -12.18 -1.44
N LEU A 122 6.39 -11.04 -1.68
CA LEU A 122 5.79 -10.22 -0.62
C LEU A 122 4.70 -10.99 0.12
N VAL A 123 3.81 -11.65 -0.61
CA VAL A 123 2.74 -12.45 -0.02
C VAL A 123 3.32 -13.59 0.82
N ARG A 124 4.32 -14.30 0.32
CA ARG A 124 5.00 -15.39 1.04
C ARG A 124 5.75 -14.90 2.29
N ASP A 125 6.38 -13.72 2.24
CA ASP A 125 7.00 -13.10 3.42
C ASP A 125 5.95 -12.86 4.52
N LEU A 126 4.79 -12.26 4.16
CA LEU A 126 3.70 -12.01 5.10
C LEU A 126 3.08 -13.31 5.65
N VAL A 127 2.88 -14.32 4.80
CA VAL A 127 2.37 -15.64 5.22
C VAL A 127 3.35 -16.33 6.18
N ALA A 128 4.64 -16.32 5.85
CA ALA A 128 5.67 -16.95 6.68
C ALA A 128 5.82 -16.25 8.04
N GLY A 129 5.78 -14.93 8.07
CA GLY A 129 5.91 -14.17 9.32
C GLY A 129 4.65 -14.20 10.19
N SER A 130 3.46 -14.14 9.58
CA SER A 130 2.20 -14.07 10.32
C SER A 130 1.68 -15.45 10.76
N GLY A 131 1.99 -16.50 10.00
CA GLY A 131 1.38 -17.82 10.16
C GLY A 131 -0.08 -17.89 9.71
N ALA A 132 -0.61 -16.82 9.12
CA ALA A 132 -1.95 -16.78 8.53
C ALA A 132 -1.91 -17.17 7.05
N VAL A 133 -3.08 -17.53 6.51
CA VAL A 133 -3.27 -17.79 5.07
C VAL A 133 -3.52 -16.48 4.34
N ALA A 134 -2.84 -16.25 3.23
CA ALA A 134 -3.21 -15.17 2.31
C ALA A 134 -4.22 -15.69 1.28
N VAL A 135 -5.28 -14.95 1.05
CA VAL A 135 -6.16 -15.12 -0.11
C VAL A 135 -5.93 -13.95 -1.04
N PHE A 136 -5.11 -14.18 -2.07
CA PHE A 136 -4.82 -13.22 -3.12
C PHE A 136 -5.99 -13.17 -4.10
N VAL A 137 -6.56 -11.98 -4.30
CA VAL A 137 -7.70 -11.79 -5.21
C VAL A 137 -7.16 -11.38 -6.59
N ASN A 138 -7.39 -12.22 -7.60
CA ASN A 138 -7.02 -11.91 -8.99
C ASN A 138 -8.11 -11.03 -9.62
N TYR A 139 -8.22 -9.79 -9.15
CA TYR A 139 -9.20 -8.82 -9.67
C TYR A 139 -8.91 -8.46 -11.13
N THR A 140 -9.93 -7.99 -11.86
CA THR A 140 -9.77 -7.59 -13.26
C THR A 140 -8.97 -6.28 -13.37
N PRO A 141 -7.82 -6.26 -14.07
CA PRO A 141 -7.01 -5.06 -14.21
C PRO A 141 -7.70 -3.93 -14.99
N SER A 142 -7.19 -2.72 -14.83
CA SER A 142 -7.47 -1.60 -15.72
C SER A 142 -6.48 -1.56 -16.89
N PRO A 143 -6.86 -0.98 -18.05
CA PRO A 143 -8.16 -0.39 -18.39
C PRO A 143 -9.21 -1.41 -18.89
N GLU A 144 -8.97 -2.72 -18.80
CA GLU A 144 -9.96 -3.73 -19.18
C GLU A 144 -11.23 -3.66 -18.32
N ALA A 145 -11.07 -3.30 -17.04
CA ALA A 145 -12.14 -2.89 -16.16
C ALA A 145 -11.81 -1.55 -15.49
N HIS A 146 -12.85 -0.78 -15.19
CA HIS A 146 -12.75 0.51 -14.50
C HIS A 146 -13.37 0.43 -13.10
N TYR A 147 -13.20 1.48 -12.30
CA TYR A 147 -13.99 1.67 -11.08
C TYR A 147 -15.50 1.45 -11.35
N PRO A 148 -16.25 0.74 -10.50
CA PRO A 148 -15.87 0.08 -9.23
C PRO A 148 -15.65 -1.45 -9.36
N VAL A 149 -15.32 -1.99 -10.54
CA VAL A 149 -15.31 -3.45 -10.78
C VAL A 149 -14.37 -4.19 -9.82
N ALA A 150 -13.11 -3.77 -9.74
CA ALA A 150 -12.10 -4.45 -8.93
C ALA A 150 -12.42 -4.42 -7.43
N ILE A 151 -12.93 -3.29 -6.90
CA ILE A 151 -13.29 -3.18 -5.48
C ILE A 151 -14.54 -4.01 -5.14
N ASN A 152 -15.49 -4.15 -6.07
CA ASN A 152 -16.64 -5.05 -5.90
C ASN A 152 -16.19 -6.52 -5.90
N GLN A 153 -15.25 -6.90 -6.76
CA GLN A 153 -14.64 -8.24 -6.73
C GLN A 153 -13.88 -8.48 -5.42
N ALA A 154 -13.07 -7.52 -4.97
CA ALA A 154 -12.32 -7.60 -3.72
C ALA A 154 -13.24 -7.76 -2.50
N TYR A 155 -14.30 -6.94 -2.40
CA TYR A 155 -15.30 -7.06 -1.35
C TYR A 155 -16.06 -8.40 -1.43
N GLY A 156 -16.49 -8.80 -2.64
CA GLY A 156 -17.20 -10.07 -2.85
C GLY A 156 -16.36 -11.28 -2.45
N ALA A 157 -15.07 -11.31 -2.79
CA ALA A 157 -14.14 -12.33 -2.34
C ALA A 157 -13.96 -12.34 -0.82
N THR A 158 -13.85 -11.15 -0.21
CA THR A 158 -13.72 -10.99 1.24
C THR A 158 -14.93 -11.55 1.97
N LYS A 159 -16.14 -11.21 1.49
CA LYS A 159 -17.40 -11.77 2.00
C LYS A 159 -17.45 -13.29 1.82
N TRP A 160 -17.09 -13.79 0.64
CA TRP A 160 -17.06 -15.23 0.36
C TRP A 160 -16.14 -15.97 1.33
N VAL A 161 -14.92 -15.48 1.58
CA VAL A 161 -13.99 -16.12 2.53
C VAL A 161 -14.55 -16.13 3.95
N ALA A 162 -15.22 -15.06 4.38
CA ALA A 162 -15.84 -14.99 5.70
C ALA A 162 -16.99 -16.00 5.90
N GLU A 163 -17.68 -16.36 4.82
CA GLU A 163 -18.83 -17.27 4.80
C GLU A 163 -18.42 -18.73 4.51
N HIS A 164 -17.46 -18.93 3.60
CA HIS A 164 -17.07 -20.21 3.02
C HIS A 164 -15.62 -20.63 3.35
N GLY A 165 -14.94 -19.96 4.28
CA GLY A 165 -13.52 -20.21 4.59
C GLY A 165 -13.16 -21.67 4.88
N LYS A 166 -14.10 -22.47 5.39
CA LYS A 166 -13.92 -23.92 5.60
C LYS A 166 -13.55 -24.67 4.30
N GLU A 167 -14.05 -24.23 3.15
CA GLU A 167 -13.74 -24.83 1.84
C GLU A 167 -12.27 -24.69 1.45
N ILE A 168 -11.57 -23.70 2.00
CA ILE A 168 -10.13 -23.45 1.79
C ILE A 168 -9.33 -23.65 3.10
N ASN A 169 -9.95 -24.31 4.08
CA ASN A 169 -9.38 -24.63 5.40
C ASN A 169 -8.85 -23.39 6.16
N VAL A 170 -9.64 -22.31 6.16
CA VAL A 170 -9.43 -21.11 6.96
C VAL A 170 -10.63 -20.79 7.86
N ASP A 171 -10.35 -20.05 8.93
CA ASP A 171 -11.37 -19.50 9.82
C ASP A 171 -11.74 -18.09 9.35
N GLY A 172 -12.83 -17.99 8.59
CA GLY A 172 -13.36 -16.73 8.06
C GLY A 172 -13.82 -15.72 9.13
N LYS A 173 -13.84 -16.08 10.42
CA LYS A 173 -14.11 -15.15 11.54
C LYS A 173 -12.86 -14.48 12.08
N ARG A 174 -11.68 -14.99 11.73
CA ARG A 174 -10.38 -14.35 11.98
C ARG A 174 -9.83 -13.90 10.63
N LEU A 175 -10.45 -12.84 10.12
CA LEU A 175 -10.20 -12.28 8.79
C LEU A 175 -9.64 -10.86 8.90
N ALA A 176 -8.55 -10.60 8.18
CA ALA A 176 -7.97 -9.28 7.97
C ALA A 176 -7.97 -8.93 6.48
N VAL A 177 -7.70 -7.68 6.15
CA VAL A 177 -7.43 -7.22 4.78
C VAL A 177 -6.05 -6.58 4.70
N ALA A 178 -5.34 -6.80 3.61
CA ALA A 178 -4.01 -6.29 3.40
C ALA A 178 -3.79 -5.92 1.93
N GLY A 179 -2.93 -4.95 1.68
CA GLY A 179 -2.47 -4.66 0.33
C GLY A 179 -1.42 -3.57 0.25
N ASN A 180 -0.73 -3.50 -0.88
CA ASN A 180 0.30 -2.52 -1.17
C ASN A 180 -0.15 -1.51 -2.23
N SER A 181 0.22 -0.24 -2.10
CA SER A 181 -0.09 0.79 -3.10
C SER A 181 -1.61 0.93 -3.33
N VAL A 182 -2.10 0.76 -4.57
CA VAL A 182 -3.53 0.64 -4.87
C VAL A 182 -4.20 -0.56 -4.18
N GLY A 183 -3.45 -1.60 -3.82
CA GLY A 183 -3.90 -2.67 -2.94
C GLY A 183 -4.20 -2.19 -1.53
N GLY A 184 -3.43 -1.22 -1.04
CA GLY A 184 -3.71 -0.51 0.22
C GLY A 184 -4.99 0.34 0.11
N ASN A 185 -5.21 0.99 -1.05
CA ASN A 185 -6.50 1.62 -1.36
C ASN A 185 -7.64 0.62 -1.26
N MET A 186 -7.54 -0.51 -1.96
CA MET A 186 -8.55 -1.56 -1.97
C MET A 186 -8.81 -2.14 -0.57
N ALA A 187 -7.79 -2.31 0.27
CA ALA A 187 -7.96 -2.78 1.65
C ALA A 187 -8.75 -1.79 2.53
N ALA A 188 -8.46 -0.50 2.42
CA ALA A 188 -9.21 0.55 3.10
C ALA A 188 -10.67 0.61 2.62
N VAL A 189 -10.87 0.54 1.30
CA VAL A 189 -12.19 0.58 0.65
C VAL A 189 -13.03 -0.65 0.99
N VAL A 190 -12.46 -1.86 0.97
CA VAL A 190 -13.17 -3.08 1.39
C VAL A 190 -13.59 -2.99 2.85
N SER A 191 -12.78 -2.36 3.71
CA SER A 191 -13.14 -2.10 5.10
C SER A 191 -14.34 -1.14 5.22
N LEU A 192 -14.35 -0.07 4.43
CA LEU A 192 -15.50 0.84 4.31
C LEU A 192 -16.76 0.11 3.81
N MET A 193 -16.65 -0.66 2.72
CA MET A 193 -17.77 -1.43 2.16
C MET A 193 -18.31 -2.45 3.15
N ALA A 194 -17.45 -3.13 3.90
CA ALA A 194 -17.85 -4.10 4.92
C ALA A 194 -18.59 -3.44 6.08
N LYS A 195 -18.15 -2.26 6.52
CA LYS A 195 -18.88 -1.44 7.49
C LYS A 195 -20.26 -1.06 6.94
N ASP A 196 -20.32 -0.47 5.75
CA ASP A 196 -21.57 0.06 5.19
C ASP A 196 -22.59 -1.04 4.89
N LYS A 197 -22.13 -2.23 4.52
CA LYS A 197 -22.97 -3.41 4.28
C LYS A 197 -23.18 -4.28 5.53
N GLY A 198 -22.55 -3.94 6.65
CA GLY A 198 -22.66 -4.64 7.94
C GLY A 198 -22.01 -6.03 7.98
N THR A 199 -21.24 -6.42 6.97
CA THR A 199 -20.60 -7.74 6.87
C THR A 199 -19.48 -7.72 5.81
N PRO A 200 -18.42 -8.54 5.91
CA PRO A 200 -18.06 -9.34 7.07
C PRO A 200 -17.35 -8.53 8.17
N ALA A 201 -17.23 -9.11 9.36
CA ALA A 201 -16.36 -8.54 10.39
C ALA A 201 -14.89 -8.69 9.95
N ILE A 202 -14.17 -7.57 9.92
CA ILE A 202 -12.73 -7.51 9.64
C ILE A 202 -12.02 -7.19 10.96
N LYS A 203 -10.99 -7.97 11.30
CA LYS A 203 -10.21 -7.78 12.54
C LYS A 203 -9.10 -6.75 12.41
N PHE A 204 -8.58 -6.54 11.20
CA PHE A 204 -7.41 -5.72 10.96
C PHE A 204 -7.31 -5.29 9.50
N GLN A 205 -6.74 -4.10 9.27
CA GLN A 205 -6.36 -3.62 7.94
C GLN A 205 -4.85 -3.26 7.90
N LEU A 206 -4.10 -3.91 7.02
CA LEU A 206 -2.68 -3.65 6.76
C LEU A 206 -2.54 -2.86 5.46
N LEU A 207 -2.20 -1.58 5.57
CA LEU A 207 -2.11 -0.66 4.43
C LEU A 207 -0.63 -0.31 4.18
N LEU A 208 -0.04 -0.98 3.18
CA LEU A 208 1.35 -0.74 2.80
C LEU A 208 1.38 0.37 1.74
N TRP A 209 1.94 1.53 2.09
CA TRP A 209 2.12 2.74 1.26
C TRP A 209 0.89 3.04 0.37
N PRO A 210 -0.28 3.24 0.98
CA PRO A 210 -1.56 3.20 0.27
C PRO A 210 -1.78 4.44 -0.60
N VAL A 211 -2.44 4.24 -1.75
CA VAL A 211 -3.17 5.32 -2.44
C VAL A 211 -4.46 5.59 -1.66
N THR A 212 -4.77 6.85 -1.38
CA THR A 212 -5.93 7.26 -0.58
C THR A 212 -6.66 8.48 -1.15
N ASP A 213 -6.07 9.21 -2.11
CA ASP A 213 -6.75 10.32 -2.77
C ASP A 213 -6.39 10.46 -4.26
N ALA A 214 -7.38 10.84 -5.07
CA ALA A 214 -7.19 11.25 -6.45
C ALA A 214 -6.82 12.75 -6.55
N SER A 215 -5.81 13.16 -5.77
CA SER A 215 -5.15 14.47 -5.86
C SER A 215 -3.65 14.28 -6.08
N PHE A 216 -2.96 15.29 -6.62
CA PHE A 216 -1.56 15.18 -7.07
C PHE A 216 -0.69 16.35 -6.61
N ASP A 217 -1.09 17.04 -5.55
CA ASP A 217 -0.56 18.34 -5.12
C ASP A 217 -0.08 18.39 -3.66
N THR A 218 -0.03 17.25 -2.96
CA THR A 218 0.56 17.16 -1.61
C THR A 218 2.05 17.55 -1.62
N GLY A 219 2.62 17.81 -0.43
CA GLY A 219 4.05 18.11 -0.28
C GLY A 219 4.91 17.01 -0.90
N SER A 220 4.65 15.76 -0.54
CA SER A 220 5.35 14.59 -1.08
C SER A 220 5.18 14.39 -2.58
N TYR A 221 4.00 14.67 -3.15
CA TYR A 221 3.82 14.64 -4.61
C TYR A 221 4.70 15.66 -5.33
N ASN A 222 4.94 16.83 -4.72
CA ASN A 222 5.79 17.89 -5.28
C ASN A 222 7.27 17.55 -5.10
N GLU A 223 7.64 17.08 -3.92
CA GLU A 223 9.01 16.73 -3.54
C GLU A 223 9.57 15.56 -4.35
N TYR A 224 8.80 14.48 -4.51
CA TYR A 224 9.24 13.24 -5.17
C TYR A 224 8.56 13.01 -6.53
N ALA A 225 8.20 14.09 -7.23
CA ALA A 225 7.45 14.02 -8.48
C ALA A 225 8.09 13.10 -9.54
N GLU A 226 9.42 13.00 -9.53
CA GLU A 226 10.25 12.24 -10.47
C GLU A 226 11.45 11.58 -9.74
N GLY A 227 12.16 10.68 -10.41
CA GLY A 227 13.45 10.12 -9.95
C GLY A 227 13.39 9.08 -8.83
N HIS A 228 12.23 8.88 -8.20
CA HIS A 228 12.06 8.01 -7.02
C HIS A 228 11.17 6.77 -7.32
N PHE A 229 11.39 6.15 -8.48
CA PHE A 229 10.62 5.01 -9.01
C PHE A 229 9.16 5.34 -9.35
N LEU A 230 8.29 5.58 -8.36
CA LEU A 230 6.90 6.00 -8.61
C LEU A 230 6.88 7.50 -8.88
N THR A 231 6.47 7.89 -10.09
CA THR A 231 6.36 9.31 -10.45
C THR A 231 4.94 9.83 -10.33
N ARG A 232 4.80 11.16 -10.25
CA ARG A 232 3.50 11.84 -10.32
C ARG A 232 2.75 11.51 -11.62
N ASN A 233 3.46 11.42 -12.75
CA ASN A 233 2.84 11.12 -14.05
C ASN A 233 2.33 9.68 -14.12
N MET A 234 3.06 8.72 -13.54
CA MET A 234 2.57 7.36 -13.38
C MET A 234 1.27 7.34 -12.56
N MET A 235 1.22 8.05 -11.42
CA MET A 235 0.00 8.12 -10.62
C MET A 235 -1.19 8.72 -11.37
N LYS A 236 -0.99 9.80 -12.14
CA LYS A 236 -2.05 10.35 -13.00
C LYS A 236 -2.53 9.33 -14.03
N TRP A 237 -1.61 8.65 -14.69
CA TRP A 237 -1.93 7.61 -15.68
C TRP A 237 -2.67 6.42 -15.07
N PHE A 238 -2.27 5.96 -13.88
CA PHE A 238 -2.97 4.91 -13.15
C PHE A 238 -4.41 5.31 -12.82
N TRP A 239 -4.60 6.51 -12.28
CA TRP A 239 -5.93 7.05 -12.03
C TRP A 239 -6.75 7.19 -13.31
N ASP A 240 -6.17 7.64 -14.43
CA ASP A 240 -6.88 7.77 -15.70
C ASP A 240 -7.32 6.42 -16.27
N ASN A 241 -6.50 5.38 -16.13
CA ASN A 241 -6.89 4.01 -16.51
C ASN A 241 -7.97 3.44 -15.58
N TYR A 242 -7.94 3.80 -14.29
CA TYR A 242 -8.91 3.32 -13.31
C TYR A 242 -10.28 3.99 -13.48
N THR A 243 -10.32 5.32 -13.59
CA THR A 243 -11.48 6.11 -13.99
C THR A 243 -11.11 7.58 -14.23
N THR A 244 -11.68 8.20 -15.26
CA THR A 244 -11.57 9.64 -15.53
C THR A 244 -12.74 10.45 -15.00
N ASP A 245 -13.76 9.80 -14.41
CA ASP A 245 -14.92 10.48 -13.85
C ASP A 245 -14.57 11.15 -12.52
N ALA A 246 -14.64 12.48 -12.49
CA ALA A 246 -14.34 13.29 -11.31
C ALA A 246 -15.29 13.01 -10.14
N ASN A 247 -16.55 12.63 -10.41
CA ASN A 247 -17.50 12.25 -9.36
C ASN A 247 -17.08 10.93 -8.72
N GLN A 248 -16.71 9.93 -9.52
CA GLN A 248 -16.21 8.65 -9.02
C GLN A 248 -14.92 8.83 -8.20
N ARG A 249 -13.98 9.65 -8.68
CA ARG A 249 -12.77 10.01 -7.92
C ARG A 249 -13.06 10.69 -6.58
N ALA A 250 -14.19 11.39 -6.47
CA ALA A 250 -14.60 12.03 -5.22
C ALA A 250 -15.29 11.07 -4.24
N GLU A 251 -15.73 9.89 -4.68
CA GLU A 251 -16.35 8.89 -3.82
C GLU A 251 -15.33 8.30 -2.83
N ILE A 252 -15.80 7.99 -1.62
CA ILE A 252 -14.97 7.43 -0.55
C ILE A 252 -14.45 6.01 -0.86
N TYR A 253 -15.05 5.34 -1.84
CA TYR A 253 -14.60 4.03 -2.30
C TYR A 253 -13.54 4.11 -3.41
N ALA A 254 -13.23 5.31 -3.89
CA ALA A 254 -12.06 5.57 -4.73
C ALA A 254 -10.99 6.33 -3.92
N SER A 255 -11.39 7.44 -3.30
CA SER A 255 -10.52 8.31 -2.49
C SER A 255 -10.93 8.25 -1.01
N PRO A 256 -10.56 7.20 -0.25
CA PRO A 256 -10.95 7.04 1.14
C PRO A 256 -10.47 8.18 2.05
N LEU A 257 -9.44 8.95 1.65
CA LEU A 257 -9.04 10.18 2.35
C LEU A 257 -10.16 11.21 2.42
N ARG A 258 -11.14 11.18 1.51
CA ARG A 258 -12.29 12.10 1.49
C ARG A 258 -13.41 11.70 2.46
N ALA A 259 -13.35 10.52 3.06
CA ALA A 259 -14.37 10.08 4.02
C ALA A 259 -14.44 10.97 5.26
N THR A 260 -15.65 11.27 5.73
CA THR A 260 -15.86 12.00 6.99
C THR A 260 -15.48 11.14 8.22
N PRO A 261 -15.19 11.73 9.39
CA PRO A 261 -14.96 10.96 10.61
C PRO A 261 -16.11 10.00 10.95
N ALA A 262 -17.37 10.38 10.68
CA ALA A 262 -18.52 9.50 10.88
C ALA A 262 -18.50 8.27 9.94
N GLN A 263 -18.07 8.45 8.69
CA GLN A 263 -17.87 7.36 7.72
C GLN A 263 -16.68 6.47 8.09
N LEU A 264 -15.67 6.98 8.81
CA LEU A 264 -14.52 6.20 9.26
C LEU A 264 -14.71 5.52 10.62
N LYS A 265 -15.60 6.04 11.48
CA LYS A 265 -15.82 5.50 12.83
C LYS A 265 -16.22 4.02 12.80
N GLY A 266 -15.54 3.19 13.58
CA GLY A 266 -15.84 1.75 13.68
C GLY A 266 -15.20 0.88 12.59
N LEU A 267 -14.32 1.44 11.76
CA LEU A 267 -13.42 0.64 10.93
C LEU A 267 -12.45 -0.19 11.78
N PRO A 268 -11.90 -1.30 11.24
CA PRO A 268 -10.98 -2.17 11.98
C PRO A 268 -9.67 -1.44 12.32
N PRO A 269 -8.95 -1.89 13.38
CA PRO A 269 -7.60 -1.43 13.68
C PRO A 269 -6.69 -1.47 12.45
N ALA A 270 -5.81 -0.49 12.31
CA ALA A 270 -4.98 -0.31 11.13
C ALA A 270 -3.49 -0.22 11.45
N LEU A 271 -2.65 -0.92 10.66
CA LEU A 271 -1.25 -0.55 10.46
C LEU A 271 -1.11 0.12 9.10
N ILE A 272 -0.55 1.32 9.08
CA ILE A 272 -0.26 2.08 7.86
C ILE A 272 1.24 2.30 7.82
N GLN A 273 1.91 1.70 6.83
CA GLN A 273 3.33 1.93 6.59
C GLN A 273 3.50 2.88 5.42
N THR A 274 4.25 3.97 5.57
CA THR A 274 4.59 4.89 4.46
C THR A 274 6.09 4.85 4.16
N ALA A 275 6.46 5.16 2.92
CA ALA A 275 7.84 5.34 2.52
C ALA A 275 8.28 6.81 2.69
N GLY A 276 9.52 7.04 3.11
CA GLY A 276 10.05 8.39 3.30
C GLY A 276 10.13 9.22 2.01
N ALA A 277 10.53 8.57 0.91
CA ALA A 277 10.71 9.16 -0.42
C ALA A 277 9.66 8.62 -1.41
N ASP A 278 8.40 8.96 -1.18
CA ASP A 278 7.25 8.48 -1.97
C ASP A 278 6.23 9.60 -2.16
N VAL A 279 5.73 9.78 -3.38
CA VAL A 279 4.66 10.73 -3.70
C VAL A 279 3.40 10.50 -2.85
N LEU A 280 3.10 9.26 -2.48
CA LEU A 280 1.92 8.87 -1.71
C LEU A 280 2.09 9.01 -0.19
N ARG A 281 3.28 9.41 0.29
CA ARG A 281 3.60 9.49 1.72
C ARG A 281 2.58 10.33 2.48
N ASP A 282 2.37 11.57 2.03
CA ASP A 282 1.56 12.53 2.79
C ASP A 282 0.08 12.14 2.81
N GLU A 283 -0.47 11.57 1.73
CA GLU A 283 -1.87 11.13 1.69
C GLU A 283 -2.11 9.90 2.57
N GLY A 284 -1.19 8.92 2.57
CA GLY A 284 -1.25 7.76 3.45
C GLY A 284 -1.20 8.15 4.94
N GLU A 285 -0.31 9.07 5.29
CA GLU A 285 -0.23 9.61 6.66
C GLU A 285 -1.43 10.48 7.03
N ALA A 286 -1.98 11.24 6.09
CA ALA A 286 -3.21 11.99 6.32
C ALA A 286 -4.41 11.06 6.57
N TYR A 287 -4.50 9.95 5.83
CA TYR A 287 -5.55 8.96 6.05
C TYR A 287 -5.44 8.30 7.43
N ALA A 288 -4.22 7.96 7.86
CA ALA A 288 -3.95 7.47 9.21
C ALA A 288 -4.47 8.43 10.29
N ARG A 289 -4.20 9.73 10.13
CA ARG A 289 -4.71 10.76 11.05
C ARG A 289 -6.22 10.87 11.04
N LYS A 290 -6.88 10.73 9.88
CA LYS A 290 -8.36 10.75 9.81
C LYS A 290 -9.00 9.54 10.47
N LEU A 291 -8.37 8.35 10.37
CA LEU A 291 -8.80 7.16 11.09
C LEU A 291 -8.69 7.35 12.61
N ASP A 292 -7.55 7.86 13.08
CA ASP A 292 -7.32 8.17 14.50
C ASP A 292 -8.35 9.20 15.03
N GLN A 293 -8.57 10.29 14.30
CA GLN A 293 -9.60 11.30 14.62
C GLN A 293 -11.02 10.72 14.68
N ALA A 294 -11.29 9.64 13.94
CA ALA A 294 -12.57 8.93 13.97
C ALA A 294 -12.67 7.89 15.11
N GLY A 295 -11.62 7.73 15.91
CA GLY A 295 -11.53 6.79 17.03
C GLY A 295 -11.14 5.36 16.64
N VAL A 296 -10.57 5.17 15.45
CA VAL A 296 -10.04 3.88 15.01
C VAL A 296 -8.65 3.67 15.65
N PRO A 297 -8.31 2.50 16.20
CA PRO A 297 -6.95 2.21 16.64
C PRO A 297 -5.99 2.19 15.43
N VAL A 298 -4.99 3.06 15.43
CA VAL A 298 -4.06 3.23 14.30
C VAL A 298 -2.62 3.18 14.77
N THR A 299 -1.82 2.37 14.09
CA THR A 299 -0.36 2.44 14.09
C THR A 299 0.08 3.00 12.74
N ALA A 300 0.68 4.18 12.73
CA ALA A 300 1.20 4.82 11.51
C ALA A 300 2.72 4.92 11.59
N VAL A 301 3.43 4.32 10.63
CA VAL A 301 4.89 4.20 10.67
C VAL A 301 5.49 4.60 9.33
N ARG A 302 6.27 5.67 9.34
CA ARG A 302 7.11 6.04 8.20
C ARG A 302 8.42 5.27 8.25
N TYR A 303 8.74 4.57 7.16
CA TYR A 303 10.05 3.98 6.93
C TYR A 303 10.92 4.95 6.14
N ASN A 304 11.78 5.68 6.85
CA ASN A 304 12.73 6.62 6.25
C ASN A 304 13.67 5.90 5.27
N GLY A 305 14.17 6.62 4.26
CA GLY A 305 15.07 6.07 3.27
C GLY A 305 14.43 5.15 2.21
N MET A 306 13.15 4.77 2.39
CA MET A 306 12.45 3.89 1.45
C MET A 306 11.70 4.66 0.37
N ILE A 307 11.67 4.10 -0.83
CA ILE A 307 10.83 4.52 -1.97
C ILE A 307 9.50 3.77 -1.99
N HIS A 308 8.55 4.21 -2.81
CA HIS A 308 7.32 3.45 -3.06
C HIS A 308 7.59 1.97 -3.40
N ASP A 309 6.71 1.07 -2.94
CA ASP A 309 6.79 -0.37 -3.23
C ASP A 309 8.07 -1.09 -2.74
N TYR A 310 8.74 -0.54 -1.71
CA TYR A 310 9.94 -1.13 -1.11
C TYR A 310 9.77 -2.58 -0.64
N GLY A 311 8.57 -2.97 -0.16
CA GLY A 311 8.28 -4.36 0.20
C GLY A 311 7.95 -5.26 -0.98
N LEU A 312 7.53 -4.70 -2.13
CA LEU A 312 7.20 -5.43 -3.35
C LEU A 312 8.43 -5.73 -4.21
N LEU A 313 9.30 -4.73 -4.41
CA LEU A 313 10.41 -4.80 -5.37
C LEU A 313 11.47 -5.81 -4.95
N ASN A 314 11.65 -6.88 -5.74
CA ASN A 314 12.55 -7.99 -5.39
C ASN A 314 14.01 -7.55 -5.25
N VAL A 315 14.43 -6.54 -6.01
CA VAL A 315 15.80 -6.00 -6.02
C VAL A 315 16.23 -5.38 -4.69
N VAL A 316 15.28 -4.82 -3.93
CA VAL A 316 15.54 -4.26 -2.57
C VAL A 316 15.02 -5.17 -1.45
N SER A 317 14.58 -6.39 -1.77
CA SER A 317 13.95 -7.30 -0.80
C SER A 317 14.79 -7.65 0.43
N GLN A 318 16.12 -7.57 0.30
CA GLN A 318 17.08 -7.90 1.35
C GLN A 318 17.59 -6.67 2.11
N VAL A 319 17.17 -5.46 1.74
CA VAL A 319 17.52 -4.24 2.48
C VAL A 319 17.02 -4.40 3.92
N PRO A 320 17.86 -4.13 4.95
CA PRO A 320 17.47 -4.36 6.35
C PRO A 320 16.19 -3.63 6.78
N ALA A 321 15.97 -2.41 6.29
CA ALA A 321 14.76 -1.64 6.53
C ALA A 321 13.52 -2.33 5.94
N VAL A 322 13.62 -2.90 4.73
CA VAL A 322 12.54 -3.68 4.09
C VAL A 322 12.23 -4.93 4.90
N ARG A 323 13.24 -5.69 5.35
CA ARG A 323 13.02 -6.87 6.20
C ARG A 323 12.33 -6.51 7.52
N SER A 324 12.76 -5.41 8.14
CA SER A 324 12.16 -4.92 9.40
C SER A 324 10.69 -4.52 9.22
N ALA A 325 10.38 -3.82 8.12
CA ALA A 325 9.03 -3.43 7.78
C ALA A 325 8.09 -4.63 7.59
N LEU A 326 8.55 -5.64 6.85
CA LEU A 326 7.76 -6.86 6.62
C LEU A 326 7.63 -7.72 7.87
N LEU A 327 8.63 -7.73 8.77
CA LEU A 327 8.50 -8.37 10.08
C LEU A 327 7.44 -7.70 10.95
N GLN A 328 7.44 -6.36 11.01
CA GLN A 328 6.39 -5.62 11.72
C GLN A 328 5.01 -5.90 11.14
N ALA A 329 4.86 -5.79 9.82
CA ALA A 329 3.60 -6.04 9.14
C ALA A 329 3.06 -7.46 9.41
N SER A 330 3.95 -8.44 9.39
CA SER A 330 3.62 -9.84 9.66
C SER A 330 3.23 -10.09 11.12
N ASP A 331 3.93 -9.48 12.07
CA ASP A 331 3.59 -9.62 13.48
C ASP A 331 2.25 -8.95 13.80
N GLU A 332 2.00 -7.75 13.27
CA GLU A 332 0.71 -7.06 13.45
C GLU A 332 -0.47 -7.89 12.93
N LEU A 333 -0.33 -8.49 11.73
CA LEU A 333 -1.30 -9.48 11.23
C LEU A 333 -1.51 -10.62 12.22
N LYS A 334 -0.42 -11.21 12.72
CA LYS A 334 -0.48 -12.33 13.66
C LYS A 334 -1.17 -11.96 14.97
N GLN A 335 -0.87 -10.80 15.55
CA GLN A 335 -1.44 -10.35 16.83
C GLN A 335 -2.96 -10.15 16.70
N HIS A 336 -3.41 -9.52 15.62
CA HIS A 336 -4.83 -9.22 15.42
C HIS A 336 -5.66 -10.42 14.91
N LEU A 337 -4.99 -11.46 14.39
CA LEU A 337 -5.62 -12.68 13.89
C LEU A 337 -5.60 -13.85 14.89
N LYS A 338 -5.25 -13.60 16.14
CA LYS A 338 -5.47 -14.54 17.24
C LYS A 338 -6.96 -14.85 17.41
#